data_AF-A0A534IDW1-F1
#
_entry.id   AF-A0A534IDW1-F1
#
_cell.length_a   1.000
_cell.length_b   1.000
_cell.length_c   1.000
_cell.angle_alpha   90.00
_cell.angle_beta   90.00
_cell.angle_gamma   90.00
#
_symmetry.space_group_name_H-M   'P 1'
#
loop_
_entity.id
_entity.type
_entity.pdbx_description
1 polymer ?
#
loop_
_entity_poly.entity_id
_entity_poly.type
_entity_poly.pdbx_seq_one_letter_code
_entity_poly.pdbx_strand_id
1 'polypeptide(L)'
;MTCPSCGTLFEGRFCPTCGTDTQAAPVAPPTVAPSYAFVCVRCGAVFNGAWCPYCGTPLRAAVPGSGARGLGSVAWTLSMIAFLGLVVADILTLAYTSSMVVQGAFAGGPRLIWLFILTPFPMGPIFDVTAETFVAYFGLVLLGIAGTLGWLAYKDARPTKEAFFRPLDQLRPRLESRSAWISTGQVFLAVFFITTMYALLLEALGFTPARPSGSGPSLPDWYQYFALANAPVYEEVVSRFLLIGVPLAIFASLFRGLVPAGQPRVPAWRHLFGGTVNRDSPRITIFLAMALVTLSSVAFGLAHVPGYGAWKFVPATVGGLGMGYLFVRRGFLAGILLHFATDYFVALLVLTGDNLAAQIVLALFVLALIACGILFFAWYLVYAVEVVLHLFPTLRVRAP
;
A
#
# COMPACT_ATOMS: atom_id res chain seq x y z
N MET A 1 -50.97 1.30 19.32
CA MET A 1 -50.94 1.89 20.69
C MET A 1 -50.13 3.17 20.70
N THR A 2 -50.46 4.12 21.59
CA THR A 2 -49.76 5.41 21.70
C THR A 2 -48.70 5.34 22.80
N CYS A 3 -47.46 5.74 22.52
CA CYS A 3 -46.39 5.74 23.52
C CYS A 3 -46.66 6.79 24.62
N PRO A 4 -46.68 6.40 25.90
CA PRO A 4 -46.92 7.34 26.99
C PRO A 4 -45.76 8.35 27.20
N SER A 5 -44.57 8.05 26.68
CA SER A 5 -43.40 8.92 26.81
C SER A 5 -43.27 9.96 25.69
N CYS A 6 -43.63 9.61 24.45
CA CYS A 6 -43.38 10.48 23.29
C CYS A 6 -44.57 10.66 22.34
N GLY A 7 -45.75 10.10 22.66
CA GLY A 7 -46.96 10.25 21.85
C GLY A 7 -46.96 9.51 20.50
N THR A 8 -45.89 8.80 20.14
CA THR A 8 -45.82 8.06 18.85
C THR A 8 -46.82 6.91 18.84
N LEU A 9 -47.57 6.76 17.74
CA LEU A 9 -48.38 5.57 17.46
C LEU A 9 -47.50 4.43 16.92
N PHE A 10 -47.55 3.25 17.53
CA PHE A 10 -46.79 2.08 17.12
C PHE A 10 -47.47 0.76 17.51
N GLU A 11 -46.92 -0.36 17.02
CA GLU A 11 -47.27 -1.72 17.42
C GLU A 11 -46.03 -2.42 17.99
N GLY A 12 -46.20 -3.18 19.09
CA GLY A 12 -45.13 -3.90 19.77
C GLY A 12 -44.95 -3.50 21.23
N ARG A 13 -43.96 -4.10 21.90
CA ARG A 13 -43.67 -3.88 23.33
C ARG A 13 -42.82 -2.63 23.59
N PHE A 14 -41.94 -2.27 22.66
CA PHE A 14 -41.04 -1.14 22.80
C PHE A 14 -41.39 -0.05 21.79
N CYS A 15 -41.40 1.20 22.23
CA CYS A 15 -41.66 2.31 21.32
C CYS A 15 -40.52 2.46 20.29
N PRO A 16 -40.80 2.48 18.98
CA PRO A 16 -39.77 2.58 17.95
C PRO A 16 -39.08 3.94 17.91
N THR A 17 -39.67 4.98 18.49
CA THR A 17 -39.10 6.34 18.56
C THR A 17 -38.17 6.53 19.75
N CYS A 18 -38.62 6.15 20.96
CA CYS A 18 -37.89 6.45 22.20
C CYS A 18 -37.46 5.21 23.02
N GLY A 19 -37.83 4.00 22.62
CA GLY A 19 -37.42 2.75 23.29
C GLY A 19 -38.20 2.40 24.56
N THR A 20 -39.19 3.21 24.96
CA THR A 20 -40.01 2.95 26.16
C THR A 20 -40.70 1.58 26.09
N ASP A 21 -40.48 0.73 27.10
CA ASP A 21 -41.22 -0.52 27.30
C ASP A 21 -42.63 -0.19 27.81
N THR A 22 -43.63 -0.57 27.04
CA THR A 22 -45.04 -0.28 27.33
C THR A 22 -45.78 -1.49 27.91
N GLN A 23 -45.07 -2.58 28.28
CA GLN A 23 -45.62 -3.82 28.85
C GLN A 23 -46.73 -4.49 28.02
N ALA A 24 -46.88 -4.12 26.74
CA ALA A 24 -47.83 -4.74 25.85
C ALA A 24 -47.39 -6.16 25.47
N ALA A 25 -48.34 -7.09 25.36
CA ALA A 25 -48.08 -8.46 24.93
C ALA A 25 -47.45 -8.47 23.52
N PRO A 26 -46.42 -9.29 23.27
CA PRO A 26 -45.77 -9.34 21.97
C PRO A 26 -46.75 -9.85 20.91
N VAL A 27 -47.02 -9.01 19.91
CA VAL A 27 -47.72 -9.41 18.68
C VAL A 27 -46.68 -10.00 17.72
N ALA A 28 -47.04 -11.07 17.01
CA ALA A 28 -46.15 -11.71 16.03
C ALA A 28 -45.70 -10.69 14.95
N PRO A 29 -44.43 -10.72 14.53
CA PRO A 29 -43.91 -9.76 13.55
C PRO A 29 -44.60 -9.95 12.18
N PRO A 30 -44.88 -8.86 11.45
CA PRO A 30 -45.47 -8.92 10.12
C PRO A 30 -44.49 -9.57 9.13
N THR A 31 -45.05 -10.33 8.18
CA THR A 31 -44.29 -11.08 7.16
C THR A 31 -43.98 -10.28 5.91
N VAL A 32 -44.49 -9.05 5.77
CA VAL A 32 -44.34 -8.21 4.57
C VAL A 32 -43.76 -6.85 4.94
N ALA A 33 -42.67 -6.46 4.28
CA ALA A 33 -41.93 -5.24 4.56
C ALA A 33 -42.48 -4.02 3.79
N PRO A 34 -42.71 -2.86 4.42
CA PRO A 34 -42.84 -1.59 3.72
C PRO A 34 -41.50 -1.14 3.14
N SER A 35 -41.54 -0.25 2.14
CA SER A 35 -40.41 0.15 1.28
C SER A 35 -39.17 0.76 1.97
N TYR A 36 -39.17 0.93 3.30
CA TYR A 36 -38.07 1.56 4.07
C TYR A 36 -37.76 0.86 5.40
N ALA A 37 -38.06 -0.44 5.55
CA ALA A 37 -37.93 -1.15 6.82
C ALA A 37 -36.53 -1.73 7.10
N PHE A 38 -36.13 -1.75 8.37
CA PHE A 38 -34.91 -2.38 8.88
C PHE A 38 -35.21 -3.80 9.39
N VAL A 39 -34.24 -4.71 9.29
CA VAL A 39 -34.31 -6.04 9.92
C VAL A 39 -33.54 -6.03 11.23
N CYS A 40 -34.19 -6.38 12.33
CA CYS A 40 -33.57 -6.44 13.65
C CYS A 40 -32.52 -7.56 13.71
N VAL A 41 -31.28 -7.22 14.06
CA VAL A 41 -30.17 -8.18 14.21
C VAL A 41 -30.37 -9.21 15.32
N ARG A 42 -31.22 -8.91 16.32
CA ARG A 42 -31.42 -9.78 17.49
C ARG A 42 -32.55 -10.77 17.29
N CYS A 43 -33.65 -10.35 16.67
CA CYS A 43 -34.87 -11.16 16.56
C CYS A 43 -35.38 -11.34 15.12
N GLY A 44 -34.71 -10.79 14.12
CA GLY A 44 -35.11 -10.91 12.70
C GLY A 44 -36.35 -10.11 12.31
N ALA A 45 -37.00 -9.40 13.25
CA ALA A 45 -38.20 -8.65 12.97
C ALA A 45 -37.93 -7.46 12.03
N VAL A 46 -38.84 -7.23 11.08
CA VAL A 46 -38.82 -6.08 10.19
C VAL A 46 -39.54 -4.92 10.87
N PHE A 47 -38.89 -3.75 11.00
CA PHE A 47 -39.44 -2.60 11.71
C PHE A 47 -38.97 -1.25 11.14
N ASN A 48 -39.69 -0.18 11.49
CA ASN A 48 -39.33 1.21 11.21
C ASN A 48 -39.15 1.98 12.51
N GLY A 49 -37.97 2.57 12.71
CA GLY A 49 -37.67 3.42 13.86
C GLY A 49 -36.25 3.26 14.42
N ALA A 50 -35.95 4.02 15.47
CA ALA A 50 -34.67 3.97 16.18
C ALA A 50 -34.54 2.76 17.12
N TRP A 51 -35.65 2.08 17.43
CA TRP A 51 -35.69 0.93 18.33
C TRP A 51 -36.57 -0.19 17.76
N CYS A 52 -36.11 -1.44 17.87
CA CYS A 52 -36.90 -2.60 17.49
C CYS A 52 -38.08 -2.74 18.45
N PRO A 53 -39.33 -2.69 17.97
CA PRO A 53 -40.50 -2.69 18.83
C PRO A 53 -40.77 -4.05 19.49
N TYR A 54 -40.12 -5.12 19.02
CA TYR A 54 -40.31 -6.48 19.51
C TYR A 54 -39.33 -6.89 20.61
N CYS A 55 -38.08 -6.43 20.53
CA CYS A 55 -37.03 -6.83 21.47
C CYS A 55 -36.24 -5.67 22.10
N GLY A 56 -36.62 -4.43 21.80
CA GLY A 56 -36.02 -3.23 22.37
C GLY A 56 -34.59 -2.95 21.92
N THR A 57 -34.11 -3.62 20.86
CA THR A 57 -32.75 -3.38 20.33
C THR A 57 -32.72 -2.07 19.56
N PRO A 58 -31.91 -1.06 19.95
CA PRO A 58 -31.81 0.15 19.17
C PRO A 58 -31.17 -0.13 17.82
N LEU A 59 -31.60 0.58 16.78
CA LEU A 59 -31.04 0.53 15.42
C LEU A 59 -29.53 0.82 15.42
N ARG A 60 -29.06 1.64 16.38
CA ARG A 60 -27.63 1.92 16.59
C ARG A 60 -26.90 0.88 17.44
N ALA A 61 -27.59 0.04 18.23
CA ALA A 61 -26.93 -1.08 18.88
C ALA A 61 -26.75 -2.21 17.88
N ALA A 62 -25.53 -2.24 17.36
CA ALA A 62 -24.85 -3.41 16.86
C ALA A 62 -25.39 -3.97 15.53
N VAL A 63 -24.99 -3.32 14.42
CA VAL A 63 -24.36 -4.15 13.39
C VAL A 63 -23.13 -4.79 14.05
N PRO A 64 -23.03 -6.13 14.16
CA PRO A 64 -21.87 -6.78 14.75
C PRO A 64 -20.58 -6.25 14.09
N GLY A 65 -19.66 -5.73 14.91
CA GLY A 65 -18.38 -5.18 14.44
C GLY A 65 -18.34 -3.67 14.13
N SER A 66 -19.39 -2.89 14.38
CA SER A 66 -19.38 -1.43 14.17
C SER A 66 -18.27 -0.70 14.96
N GLY A 67 -18.05 -1.08 16.22
CA GLY A 67 -16.99 -0.53 17.06
C GLY A 67 -15.57 -0.88 16.56
N ALA A 68 -15.37 -2.15 16.19
CA ALA A 68 -14.08 -2.60 15.63
C ALA A 68 -13.77 -1.95 14.28
N ARG A 69 -14.78 -1.75 13.41
CA ARG A 69 -14.64 -1.01 12.15
C ARG A 69 -14.33 0.47 12.39
N GLY A 70 -14.98 1.09 13.36
CA GLY A 70 -14.69 2.46 13.79
C GLY A 70 -13.23 2.63 14.24
N LEU A 71 -12.77 1.77 15.14
CA LEU A 71 -11.38 1.76 15.61
C LEU A 71 -10.39 1.53 14.46
N GLY A 72 -10.67 0.55 13.60
CA GLY A 72 -9.85 0.28 12.41
C GLY A 72 -9.79 1.47 11.45
N SER A 73 -10.88 2.24 11.30
CA SER A 73 -10.89 3.47 10.50
C SER A 73 -10.07 4.59 11.13
N VAL A 74 -10.08 4.72 12.46
CA VAL A 74 -9.20 5.69 13.15
C VAL A 74 -7.75 5.30 12.95
N ALA A 75 -7.39 4.04 13.23
CA ALA A 75 -6.05 3.51 13.01
C ALA A 75 -5.60 3.75 11.57
N TRP A 76 -6.42 3.37 10.59
CA TRP A 76 -6.18 3.64 9.17
C TRP A 76 -5.88 5.12 8.88
N THR A 77 -6.63 6.04 9.49
CA THR A 77 -6.47 7.48 9.24
C THR A 77 -5.13 7.98 9.77
N LEU A 78 -4.80 7.62 11.01
CA LEU A 78 -3.53 7.97 11.63
C LEU A 78 -2.35 7.39 10.83
N SER A 79 -2.48 6.16 10.37
CA SER A 79 -1.47 5.53 9.52
C SER A 79 -1.26 6.24 8.18
N MET A 80 -2.33 6.65 7.50
CA MET A 80 -2.21 7.41 6.26
C MET A 80 -1.61 8.81 6.50
N ILE A 81 -1.94 9.46 7.62
CA ILE A 81 -1.29 10.72 8.01
C ILE A 81 0.20 10.50 8.26
N ALA A 82 0.58 9.45 8.99
CA ALA A 82 1.98 9.13 9.24
C ALA A 82 2.76 8.87 7.95
N PHE A 83 2.19 8.09 7.01
CA PHE A 83 2.81 7.87 5.71
C PHE A 83 2.94 9.16 4.88
N LEU A 84 1.92 10.01 4.84
CA LEU A 84 1.99 11.29 4.14
C LEU A 84 3.03 12.23 4.79
N GLY A 85 3.12 12.23 6.12
CA GLY A 85 4.13 12.97 6.87
C GLY A 85 5.55 12.48 6.53
N LEU A 86 5.74 11.16 6.40
CA LEU A 86 7.00 10.58 5.93
C LEU A 86 7.35 11.10 4.53
N VAL A 87 6.42 11.02 3.56
CA VAL A 87 6.71 11.47 2.20
C VAL A 87 7.04 12.97 2.15
N VAL A 88 6.41 13.79 2.99
CA VAL A 88 6.79 15.20 3.12
C VAL A 88 8.22 15.34 3.65
N ALA A 89 8.60 14.58 4.68
CA ALA A 89 9.97 14.57 5.20
C ALA A 89 10.98 14.11 4.13
N ASP A 90 10.65 13.08 3.36
CA ASP A 90 11.47 12.56 2.27
C ASP A 90 11.69 13.61 1.17
N ILE A 91 10.64 14.37 0.80
CA ILE A 91 10.74 15.48 -0.16
C ILE A 91 11.66 16.59 0.36
N LEU A 92 11.56 16.93 1.65
CA LEU A 92 12.43 17.94 2.27
C LEU A 92 13.88 17.45 2.33
N THR A 93 14.11 16.18 2.67
CA THR A 93 15.43 15.55 2.64
C THR A 93 15.99 15.54 1.21
N LEU A 94 15.20 15.19 0.20
CA LEU A 94 15.60 15.26 -1.21
C LEU A 94 16.00 16.67 -1.61
N ALA A 95 15.19 17.67 -1.29
CA ALA A 95 15.49 19.06 -1.61
C ALA A 95 16.80 19.54 -0.95
N TYR A 96 17.02 19.20 0.32
CA TYR A 96 18.22 19.56 1.05
C TYR A 96 19.46 18.85 0.49
N THR A 97 19.42 17.52 0.41
CA THR A 97 20.55 16.69 -0.02
C THR A 97 20.90 16.85 -1.50
N SER A 98 19.98 17.32 -2.34
CA SER A 98 20.26 17.63 -3.75
C SER A 98 21.40 18.64 -3.89
N SER A 99 21.49 19.62 -3.00
CA SER A 99 22.60 20.60 -3.01
C SER A 99 23.95 19.93 -2.72
N MET A 100 23.98 18.95 -1.80
CA MET A 100 25.18 18.18 -1.45
C MET A 100 25.63 17.30 -2.61
N VAL A 101 24.69 16.67 -3.33
CA VAL A 101 24.98 15.85 -4.52
C VAL A 101 25.64 16.71 -5.60
N VAL A 102 25.07 17.88 -5.90
CA VAL A 102 25.61 18.79 -6.93
C VAL A 102 27.00 19.30 -6.53
N GLN A 103 27.16 19.76 -5.28
CA GLN A 103 28.46 20.24 -4.80
C GLN A 103 29.52 19.14 -4.81
N GLY A 104 29.16 17.94 -4.36
CA GLY A 104 30.06 16.78 -4.33
C GLY A 104 30.55 16.38 -5.72
N ALA A 105 29.67 16.42 -6.72
CA ALA A 105 30.02 16.14 -8.11
C ALA A 105 31.02 17.17 -8.69
N PHE A 106 30.83 18.46 -8.40
CA PHE A 106 31.74 19.51 -8.87
C PHE A 106 33.03 19.63 -8.05
N ALA A 107 33.05 19.14 -6.81
CA ALA A 107 34.23 19.09 -5.95
C ALA A 107 35.20 17.93 -6.30
N GLY A 108 34.92 17.17 -7.36
CA GLY A 108 35.77 16.06 -7.82
C GLY A 108 35.53 14.74 -7.11
N GLY A 109 34.40 14.57 -6.40
CA GLY A 109 34.02 13.28 -5.84
C GLY A 109 33.51 12.28 -6.90
N PRO A 110 33.04 11.09 -6.48
CA PRO A 110 32.69 10.00 -7.40
C PRO A 110 31.46 10.32 -8.27
N ARG A 111 31.59 10.15 -9.59
CA ARG A 111 30.53 10.45 -10.57
C ARG A 111 30.14 9.21 -11.36
N LEU A 112 29.92 8.13 -10.63
CA LEU A 112 29.62 6.83 -11.20
C LEU A 112 28.12 6.70 -11.49
N ILE A 113 27.76 6.33 -12.72
CA ILE A 113 26.40 6.00 -13.13
C ILE A 113 26.37 4.54 -13.56
N TRP A 114 25.61 3.71 -12.85
CA TRP A 114 25.44 2.31 -13.19
C TRP A 114 24.20 2.10 -14.04
N LEU A 115 24.39 1.72 -15.30
CA LEU A 115 23.29 1.33 -16.18
C LEU A 115 23.29 -0.19 -16.30
N PHE A 116 22.39 -0.84 -15.56
CA PHE A 116 22.28 -2.29 -15.51
C PHE A 116 20.91 -2.81 -15.98
N ILE A 117 20.90 -4.05 -16.43
CA ILE A 117 19.69 -4.86 -16.53
C ILE A 117 19.71 -5.92 -15.42
N LEU A 118 18.53 -6.41 -15.06
CA LEU A 118 18.37 -7.35 -13.96
C LEU A 118 18.23 -8.78 -14.48
N THR A 119 19.27 -9.63 -14.33
CA THR A 119 19.29 -11.00 -14.86
C THR A 119 20.08 -12.03 -14.02
N PRO A 120 19.55 -12.60 -12.91
CA PRO A 120 18.81 -11.99 -11.80
C PRO A 120 19.70 -11.10 -10.90
N PHE A 121 20.98 -10.99 -11.22
CA PHE A 121 21.89 -10.01 -10.63
C PHE A 121 21.99 -8.78 -11.55
N PRO A 122 22.34 -7.61 -11.03
CA PRO A 122 22.53 -6.42 -11.85
C PRO A 122 23.77 -6.62 -12.74
N MET A 123 23.56 -6.57 -14.05
CA MET A 123 24.59 -6.71 -15.07
C MET A 123 24.59 -5.47 -15.95
N GLY A 124 25.74 -4.80 -16.06
CA GLY A 124 25.89 -3.66 -16.96
C GLY A 124 27.07 -2.76 -16.61
N PRO A 125 27.41 -1.85 -17.52
CA PRO A 125 28.54 -0.94 -17.36
C PRO A 125 28.30 0.10 -16.27
N ILE A 126 29.36 0.41 -15.52
CA ILE A 126 29.46 1.58 -14.64
C ILE A 126 30.25 2.64 -15.41
N PHE A 127 29.66 3.81 -15.58
CA PHE A 127 30.29 4.94 -16.27
C PHE A 127 30.80 5.95 -15.25
N ASP A 128 32.08 6.29 -15.32
CA ASP A 128 32.62 7.49 -14.68
C ASP A 128 32.48 8.65 -15.66
N VAL A 129 31.71 9.68 -15.29
CA VAL A 129 31.31 10.76 -16.19
C VAL A 129 31.75 12.13 -15.67
N THR A 130 31.64 13.15 -16.52
CA THR A 130 31.90 14.54 -16.11
C THR A 130 30.86 15.02 -15.09
N ALA A 131 31.19 16.07 -14.32
CA ALA A 131 30.27 16.61 -13.31
C ALA A 131 28.97 17.13 -13.95
N GLU A 132 29.07 17.76 -15.12
CA GLU A 132 27.93 18.27 -15.88
C GLU A 132 27.01 17.12 -16.32
N THR A 133 27.60 16.03 -16.82
CA THR A 133 26.84 14.84 -17.25
C THR A 133 26.15 14.18 -16.05
N PHE A 134 26.86 14.04 -14.92
CA PHE A 134 26.32 13.48 -13.70
C PHE A 134 25.16 14.31 -13.14
N VAL A 135 25.32 15.62 -13.05
CA VAL A 135 24.29 16.55 -12.55
C VAL A 135 23.10 16.61 -13.51
N ALA A 136 23.32 16.57 -14.82
CA ALA A 136 22.24 16.48 -15.81
C ALA A 136 21.42 15.18 -15.64
N TYR A 137 22.09 14.04 -15.45
CA TYR A 137 21.43 12.77 -15.16
C TYR A 137 20.66 12.81 -13.84
N PHE A 138 21.27 13.34 -12.78
CA PHE A 138 20.59 13.52 -11.50
C PHE A 138 19.37 14.45 -11.63
N GLY A 139 19.45 15.50 -12.44
CA GLY A 139 18.30 16.34 -12.77
C GLY A 139 17.15 15.56 -13.41
N LEU A 140 17.43 14.59 -14.30
CA LEU A 140 16.41 13.71 -14.87
C LEU A 140 15.77 12.81 -13.80
N VAL A 141 16.56 12.30 -12.86
CA VAL A 141 16.07 11.53 -11.70
C VAL A 141 15.12 12.38 -10.85
N LEU A 142 15.51 13.62 -10.52
CA LEU A 142 14.68 14.56 -9.77
C LEU A 142 13.36 14.86 -10.49
N LEU A 143 13.40 15.05 -11.82
CA LEU A 143 12.20 15.24 -12.63
C LEU A 143 11.31 13.99 -12.64
N GLY A 144 11.88 12.79 -12.64
CA GLY A 144 11.15 11.53 -12.52
C GLY A 144 10.38 11.42 -11.19
N ILE A 145 11.05 11.74 -10.07
CA ILE A 145 10.44 11.74 -8.73
C ILE A 145 9.39 12.84 -8.62
N ALA A 146 9.74 14.09 -8.94
CA ALA A 146 8.82 15.23 -8.83
C ALA A 146 7.61 15.08 -9.76
N GLY A 147 7.83 14.59 -10.99
CA GLY A 147 6.77 14.29 -11.95
C GLY A 147 5.84 13.20 -11.45
N THR A 148 6.38 12.14 -10.84
CA THR A 148 5.59 11.08 -10.18
C THR A 148 4.71 11.66 -9.08
N LEU A 149 5.30 12.40 -8.14
CA LEU A 149 4.60 12.97 -7.00
C LEU A 149 3.52 13.96 -7.44
N GLY A 150 3.85 14.89 -8.35
CA GLY A 150 2.92 15.88 -8.87
C GLY A 150 1.77 15.26 -9.65
N TRP A 151 2.06 14.27 -10.51
CA TRP A 151 1.03 13.58 -11.28
C TRP A 151 0.07 12.79 -10.39
N LEU A 152 0.59 12.03 -9.42
CA LEU A 152 -0.25 11.29 -8.48
C LEU A 152 -1.04 12.23 -7.58
N ALA A 153 -0.45 13.32 -7.09
CA ALA A 153 -1.17 14.33 -6.31
C ALA A 153 -2.34 14.92 -7.10
N TYR A 154 -2.14 15.27 -8.38
CA TYR A 154 -3.20 15.77 -9.24
C TYR A 154 -4.28 14.71 -9.52
N LYS A 155 -3.86 13.55 -10.06
CA LYS A 155 -4.77 12.49 -10.51
C LYS A 155 -5.60 11.89 -9.37
N ASP A 156 -4.99 11.73 -8.20
CA ASP A 156 -5.61 11.02 -7.08
C ASP A 156 -6.13 11.95 -5.98
N ALA A 157 -6.12 13.28 -6.17
CA ALA A 157 -6.66 14.23 -5.20
C ALA A 157 -8.09 13.88 -4.76
N ARG A 158 -8.97 13.64 -5.75
CA ARG A 158 -10.38 13.29 -5.51
C ARG A 158 -10.56 11.95 -4.77
N PRO A 159 -10.06 10.79 -5.27
CA PRO A 159 -10.24 9.52 -4.57
C PRO A 159 -9.55 9.49 -3.20
N THR A 160 -8.46 10.24 -3.01
CA THR A 160 -7.80 10.39 -1.71
C THR A 160 -8.70 11.15 -0.74
N LYS A 161 -9.22 12.31 -1.15
CA LYS A 161 -10.20 13.08 -0.38
C LYS A 161 -11.41 12.21 -0.02
N GLU A 162 -12.01 11.55 -1.00
CA GLU A 162 -13.16 10.68 -0.80
C GLU A 162 -12.89 9.59 0.25
N ALA A 163 -11.70 8.98 0.27
CA ALA A 163 -11.33 7.98 1.28
C ALA A 163 -11.20 8.57 2.69
N PHE A 164 -10.55 9.73 2.84
CA PHE A 164 -10.40 10.39 4.14
C PHE A 164 -11.74 10.84 4.73
N PHE A 165 -12.66 11.34 3.90
CA PHE A 165 -13.96 11.83 4.37
C PHE A 165 -15.06 10.75 4.44
N ARG A 166 -14.74 9.47 4.23
CA ARG A 166 -15.71 8.39 4.50
C ARG A 166 -16.06 8.31 5.99
N PRO A 167 -17.33 7.97 6.33
CA PRO A 167 -17.72 7.64 7.69
C PRO A 167 -16.83 6.58 8.35
N LEU A 168 -16.58 6.71 9.65
CA LEU A 168 -15.64 5.84 10.38
C LEU A 168 -16.12 4.38 10.48
N ASP A 169 -17.42 4.12 10.39
CA ASP A 169 -17.97 2.76 10.33
C ASP A 169 -17.71 2.05 8.99
N GLN A 170 -17.25 2.78 7.96
CA GLN A 170 -16.96 2.29 6.62
C GLN A 170 -15.46 2.04 6.37
N LEU A 171 -14.84 1.16 7.17
CA LEU A 171 -13.42 0.81 7.01
C LEU A 171 -13.07 0.20 5.64
N ARG A 172 -13.87 -0.77 5.17
CA ARG A 172 -13.55 -1.51 3.94
C ARG A 172 -13.41 -0.61 2.70
N PRO A 173 -14.34 0.33 2.41
CA PRO A 173 -14.15 1.30 1.33
C PRO A 173 -12.89 2.16 1.43
N ARG A 174 -12.37 2.42 2.64
CA ARG A 174 -11.12 3.15 2.86
C ARG A 174 -9.90 2.28 2.52
N LEU A 175 -9.93 1.00 2.92
CA LEU A 175 -8.93 0.01 2.55
C LEU A 175 -8.90 -0.22 1.03
N GLU A 176 -10.06 -0.40 0.40
CA GLU A 176 -10.20 -0.65 -1.04
C GLU A 176 -10.21 0.63 -1.90
N SER A 177 -9.71 1.77 -1.37
CA SER A 177 -9.67 3.05 -2.07
C SER A 177 -9.02 2.95 -3.46
N ARG A 178 -9.48 3.74 -4.42
CA ARG A 178 -8.89 3.78 -5.77
C ARG A 178 -7.62 4.61 -5.88
N SER A 179 -7.30 5.39 -4.85
CA SER A 179 -6.09 6.23 -4.79
C SER A 179 -4.82 5.38 -4.71
N ALA A 180 -3.85 5.68 -5.56
CA ALA A 180 -2.50 5.15 -5.50
C ALA A 180 -1.76 5.66 -4.27
N TRP A 181 -1.97 6.90 -3.81
CA TRP A 181 -1.42 7.39 -2.54
C TRP A 181 -1.83 6.50 -1.36
N ILE A 182 -3.13 6.24 -1.26
CA ILE A 182 -3.67 5.38 -0.21
C ILE A 182 -3.11 3.96 -0.36
N SER A 183 -3.19 3.37 -1.55
CA SER A 183 -2.71 2.00 -1.76
C SER A 183 -1.22 1.87 -1.45
N THR A 184 -0.42 2.85 -1.85
CA THR A 184 1.03 2.89 -1.62
C THR A 184 1.34 3.03 -0.13
N GLY A 185 0.65 3.91 0.59
CA GLY A 185 0.84 4.04 2.04
C GLY A 185 0.50 2.76 2.80
N GLN A 186 -0.57 2.06 2.39
CA GLN A 186 -0.93 0.77 3.00
C GLN A 186 0.14 -0.30 2.73
N VAL A 187 0.63 -0.40 1.48
CA VAL A 187 1.67 -1.36 1.11
C VAL A 187 3.00 -1.01 1.80
N PHE A 188 3.39 0.26 1.81
CA PHE A 188 4.57 0.75 2.52
C PHE A 188 4.54 0.31 3.97
N LEU A 189 3.45 0.59 4.70
CA LEU A 189 3.35 0.24 6.11
C LEU A 189 3.37 -1.28 6.34
N ALA A 190 2.73 -2.06 5.46
CA ALA A 190 2.76 -3.52 5.54
C ALA A 190 4.17 -4.08 5.31
N VAL A 191 4.86 -3.60 4.27
CA VAL A 191 6.25 -3.98 3.94
C VAL A 191 7.17 -3.54 5.07
N PHE A 192 7.10 -2.28 5.48
CA PHE A 192 7.90 -1.69 6.54
C PHE A 192 7.78 -2.49 7.85
N PHE A 193 6.56 -2.86 8.23
CA PHE A 193 6.33 -3.71 9.41
C PHE A 193 7.10 -5.03 9.31
N ILE A 194 6.88 -5.82 8.25
CA ILE A 194 7.49 -7.15 8.16
C ILE A 194 9.01 -7.08 7.97
N THR A 195 9.53 -6.11 7.22
CA THR A 195 10.97 -5.96 7.03
C THR A 195 11.67 -5.52 8.32
N THR A 196 11.03 -4.66 9.11
CA THR A 196 11.58 -4.22 10.39
C THR A 196 11.49 -5.33 11.43
N MET A 197 10.38 -6.06 11.51
CA MET A 197 10.26 -7.23 12.39
C MET A 197 11.28 -8.31 12.04
N TYR A 198 11.53 -8.53 10.76
CA TYR A 198 12.58 -9.45 10.30
C TYR A 198 13.98 -8.98 10.75
N ALA A 199 14.30 -7.70 10.58
CA ALA A 199 15.59 -7.17 11.04
C ALA A 199 15.77 -7.29 12.56
N LEU A 200 14.75 -6.92 13.34
CA LEU A 200 14.77 -7.07 14.81
C LEU A 200 14.88 -8.54 15.24
N LEU A 201 14.24 -9.46 14.52
CA LEU A 201 14.38 -10.90 14.78
C LEU A 201 15.81 -11.37 14.55
N LEU A 202 16.46 -10.95 13.46
CA LEU A 202 17.85 -11.30 13.19
C LEU A 202 18.77 -10.77 14.31
N GLU A 203 18.59 -9.52 14.72
CA GLU A 203 19.37 -8.92 15.82
C GLU A 203 19.15 -9.68 17.13
N ALA A 204 17.91 -10.05 17.46
CA ALA A 204 17.59 -10.86 18.64
C ALA A 204 18.24 -12.26 18.61
N LEU A 205 18.50 -12.79 17.41
CA LEU A 205 19.22 -14.07 17.20
C LEU A 205 20.75 -13.89 17.15
N GLY A 206 21.27 -12.69 17.39
CA GLY A 206 22.71 -12.40 17.38
C GLY A 206 23.29 -12.11 15.99
N PHE A 207 22.46 -11.91 14.96
CA PHE A 207 22.91 -11.52 13.63
C PHE A 207 22.74 -10.02 13.42
N THR A 208 23.83 -9.30 13.19
CA THR A 208 23.77 -7.87 12.84
C THR A 208 23.59 -7.71 11.32
N PRO A 209 22.48 -7.11 10.85
CA PRO A 209 22.30 -6.79 9.44
C PRO A 209 23.45 -5.94 8.90
N ALA A 210 24.16 -6.47 7.90
CA ALA A 210 25.27 -5.74 7.31
C ALA A 210 24.76 -4.51 6.53
N ARG A 211 25.50 -3.39 6.67
CA ARG A 211 25.33 -2.21 5.81
C ARG A 211 25.81 -2.56 4.39
N PRO A 212 25.30 -1.90 3.34
CA PRO A 212 25.70 -2.21 1.96
C PRO A 212 27.22 -2.08 1.75
N SER A 213 27.90 -3.14 1.32
CA SER A 213 29.24 -3.11 0.74
C SER A 213 29.18 -2.24 -0.53
N GLY A 214 29.89 -1.12 -0.49
CA GLY A 214 29.68 0.02 -1.39
C GLY A 214 29.43 1.32 -0.62
N SER A 215 28.81 1.25 0.55
CA SER A 215 28.89 2.28 1.61
C SER A 215 30.12 2.09 2.51
N GLY A 216 31.21 1.60 1.91
CA GLY A 216 32.49 1.50 2.60
C GLY A 216 33.08 2.89 2.88
N PRO A 217 34.15 3.01 3.69
CA PRO A 217 34.81 4.28 4.04
C PRO A 217 35.31 5.14 2.85
N SER A 218 35.09 4.71 1.60
CA SER A 218 35.62 5.32 0.37
C SER A 218 34.60 6.11 -0.45
N LEU A 219 33.28 6.00 -0.20
CA LEU A 219 32.28 6.84 -0.86
C LEU A 219 31.69 7.86 0.13
N PRO A 220 31.64 9.15 -0.23
CA PRO A 220 31.05 10.18 0.63
C PRO A 220 29.52 10.07 0.68
N ASP A 221 28.92 10.44 1.82
CA ASP A 221 27.47 10.32 2.07
C ASP A 221 26.60 10.94 0.97
N TRP A 222 27.07 12.03 0.34
CA TRP A 222 26.33 12.67 -0.75
C TRP A 222 26.09 11.72 -1.92
N TYR A 223 27.03 10.82 -2.22
CA TYR A 223 26.89 9.84 -3.29
C TYR A 223 25.80 8.81 -2.94
N GLN A 224 25.64 8.49 -1.65
CA GLN A 224 24.55 7.64 -1.19
C GLN A 224 23.18 8.30 -1.40
N TYR A 225 23.05 9.61 -1.16
CA TYR A 225 21.81 10.34 -1.47
C TYR A 225 21.47 10.28 -2.96
N PHE A 226 22.47 10.41 -3.84
CA PHE A 226 22.27 10.19 -5.28
C PHE A 226 21.79 8.77 -5.56
N ALA A 227 22.45 7.73 -5.01
CA ALA A 227 22.10 6.34 -5.27
C ALA A 227 20.65 6.03 -4.83
N LEU A 228 20.25 6.50 -3.64
CA LEU A 228 18.90 6.37 -3.09
C LEU A 228 17.85 7.18 -3.88
N ALA A 229 18.24 8.25 -4.59
CA ALA A 229 17.34 8.98 -5.49
C ALA A 229 17.19 8.27 -6.83
N ASN A 230 18.30 7.72 -7.32
CA ASN A 230 18.35 7.06 -8.61
C ASN A 230 17.53 5.76 -8.60
N ALA A 231 17.63 4.98 -7.53
CA ALA A 231 17.00 3.66 -7.43
C ALA A 231 15.47 3.70 -7.67
N PRO A 232 14.68 4.58 -7.03
CA PRO A 232 13.23 4.70 -7.26
C PRO A 232 12.82 4.91 -8.71
N VAL A 233 13.65 5.54 -9.52
CA VAL A 233 13.35 5.78 -10.95
C VAL A 233 13.93 4.66 -11.79
N TYR A 234 15.24 4.43 -11.70
CA TYR A 234 15.95 3.51 -12.57
C TYR A 234 15.59 2.05 -12.29
N GLU A 235 15.57 1.63 -11.03
CA GLU A 235 15.29 0.25 -10.68
C GLU A 235 13.86 -0.15 -11.04
N GLU A 236 12.89 0.76 -10.89
CA GLU A 236 11.51 0.50 -11.30
C GLU A 236 11.40 0.32 -12.82
N VAL A 237 12.16 1.07 -13.63
CA VAL A 237 12.23 0.83 -15.08
C VAL A 237 12.72 -0.59 -15.35
N VAL A 238 13.87 -0.97 -14.79
CA VAL A 238 14.51 -2.24 -15.17
C VAL A 238 13.79 -3.46 -14.61
N SER A 239 13.06 -3.32 -13.51
CA SER A 239 12.42 -4.46 -12.86
C SER A 239 10.90 -4.51 -13.07
N ARG A 240 10.20 -3.38 -13.21
CA ARG A 240 8.74 -3.37 -13.35
C ARG A 240 8.35 -3.15 -14.80
N PHE A 241 8.90 -2.11 -15.44
CA PHE A 241 8.63 -1.89 -16.86
C PHE A 241 9.17 -3.05 -17.71
N LEU A 242 10.44 -3.42 -17.55
CA LEU A 242 11.05 -4.49 -18.37
C LEU A 242 10.64 -5.92 -17.96
N LEU A 243 10.61 -6.28 -16.67
CA LEU A 243 10.35 -7.68 -16.28
C LEU A 243 8.87 -8.01 -16.06
N ILE A 244 7.99 -7.01 -15.96
CA ILE A 244 6.54 -7.23 -15.77
C ILE A 244 5.76 -6.62 -16.93
N GLY A 245 5.92 -5.31 -17.18
CA GLY A 245 5.16 -4.56 -18.16
C GLY A 245 5.33 -5.06 -19.59
N VAL A 246 6.59 -5.21 -20.04
CA VAL A 246 6.92 -5.72 -21.38
C VAL A 246 6.37 -7.14 -21.60
N PRO A 247 6.63 -8.13 -20.73
CA PRO A 247 6.04 -9.47 -20.87
C PRO A 247 4.51 -9.47 -20.89
N LEU A 248 3.84 -8.68 -20.05
CA LEU A 248 2.38 -8.57 -20.06
C LEU A 248 1.87 -7.94 -21.36
N ALA A 249 2.54 -6.91 -21.89
CA ALA A 249 2.18 -6.27 -23.15
C ALA A 249 2.36 -7.21 -24.35
N ILE A 250 3.44 -8.00 -24.37
CA ILE A 250 3.67 -9.05 -25.36
C ILE A 250 2.56 -10.10 -25.26
N PHE A 251 2.27 -10.61 -24.06
CA PHE A 251 1.24 -11.60 -23.85
C PHE A 251 -0.14 -11.11 -24.33
N ALA A 252 -0.52 -9.89 -23.94
CA ALA A 252 -1.78 -9.27 -24.36
C ALA A 252 -1.85 -8.99 -25.87
N SER A 253 -0.71 -8.86 -26.54
CA SER A 253 -0.65 -8.70 -28.00
C SER A 253 -0.78 -10.02 -28.74
N LEU A 254 -0.06 -11.05 -28.30
CA LEU A 254 0.04 -12.35 -28.98
C LEU A 254 -1.13 -13.29 -28.66
N PHE A 255 -1.66 -13.25 -27.44
CA PHE A 255 -2.64 -14.22 -26.95
C PHE A 255 -4.04 -13.63 -26.76
N ARG A 256 -4.42 -12.66 -27.61
CA ARG A 256 -5.75 -12.01 -27.57
C ARG A 256 -6.92 -13.00 -27.62
N GLY A 257 -6.74 -14.14 -28.28
CA GLY A 257 -7.76 -15.19 -28.41
C GLY A 257 -8.02 -15.99 -27.13
N LEU A 258 -7.10 -15.97 -26.15
CA LEU A 258 -7.27 -16.66 -24.86
C LEU A 258 -8.19 -15.89 -23.89
N VAL A 259 -8.47 -14.62 -24.17
CA VAL A 259 -9.39 -13.81 -23.37
C VAL A 259 -10.82 -14.00 -23.90
N PRO A 260 -11.75 -14.56 -23.10
CA PRO A 260 -13.11 -14.84 -23.54
C PRO A 260 -13.81 -13.62 -24.15
N ALA A 261 -14.64 -13.86 -25.18
CA ALA A 261 -15.47 -12.83 -25.77
C ALA A 261 -16.40 -12.22 -24.71
N GLY A 262 -16.48 -10.89 -24.67
CA GLY A 262 -17.28 -10.14 -23.68
C GLY A 262 -16.53 -9.76 -22.39
N GLN A 263 -15.30 -10.23 -22.15
CA GLN A 263 -14.50 -9.72 -21.03
C GLN A 263 -13.79 -8.40 -21.37
N PRO A 264 -13.57 -7.51 -20.38
CA PRO A 264 -12.87 -6.26 -20.58
C PRO A 264 -11.47 -6.51 -21.16
N ARG A 265 -11.18 -5.91 -22.32
CA ARG A 265 -9.85 -5.97 -22.94
C ARG A 265 -9.15 -4.63 -22.78
N VAL A 266 -7.99 -4.66 -22.15
CA VAL A 266 -7.11 -3.50 -22.06
C VAL A 266 -6.18 -3.51 -23.28
N PRO A 267 -5.99 -2.37 -23.97
CA PRO A 267 -4.99 -2.27 -25.02
C PRO A 267 -3.60 -2.72 -24.54
N ALA A 268 -2.93 -3.56 -25.32
CA ALA A 268 -1.71 -4.25 -24.89
C ALA A 268 -0.60 -3.31 -24.39
N TRP A 269 -0.41 -2.17 -25.07
CA TRP A 269 0.59 -1.16 -24.69
C TRP A 269 0.37 -0.58 -23.29
N ARG A 270 -0.85 -0.57 -22.76
CA ARG A 270 -1.12 -0.06 -21.41
C ARG A 270 -0.51 -0.95 -20.33
N HIS A 271 -0.25 -2.22 -20.61
CA HIS A 271 0.43 -3.11 -19.66
C HIS A 271 1.88 -2.67 -19.38
N LEU A 272 2.54 -1.97 -20.32
CA LEU A 272 3.88 -1.42 -20.12
C LEU A 272 3.97 -0.52 -18.88
N PHE A 273 2.92 0.25 -18.62
CA PHE A 273 2.86 1.21 -17.51
C PHE A 273 2.05 0.69 -16.31
N GLY A 274 1.61 -0.57 -16.32
CA GLY A 274 0.85 -1.18 -15.24
C GLY A 274 -0.53 -0.56 -15.00
N GLY A 275 -1.14 -0.84 -13.84
CA GLY A 275 -2.46 -0.33 -13.46
C GLY A 275 -3.61 -0.94 -14.25
N THR A 276 -3.38 -2.12 -14.84
CA THR A 276 -4.27 -2.78 -15.79
C THR A 276 -4.90 -4.05 -15.22
N VAL A 277 -4.36 -4.59 -14.12
CA VAL A 277 -4.81 -5.86 -13.54
C VAL A 277 -5.71 -5.58 -12.33
N ASN A 278 -6.87 -6.23 -12.33
CA ASN A 278 -7.89 -6.11 -11.29
C ASN A 278 -8.57 -7.45 -11.02
N ARG A 279 -9.41 -7.51 -9.96
CA ARG A 279 -10.14 -8.72 -9.58
C ARG A 279 -11.08 -9.23 -10.69
N ASP A 280 -11.51 -8.34 -11.58
CA ASP A 280 -12.40 -8.65 -12.70
C ASP A 280 -11.64 -9.01 -13.99
N SER A 281 -10.30 -9.02 -13.93
CA SER A 281 -9.46 -9.37 -15.08
C SER A 281 -9.55 -10.87 -15.37
N PRO A 282 -9.27 -11.28 -16.62
CA PRO A 282 -9.23 -12.70 -16.95
C PRO A 282 -8.28 -13.45 -16.01
N ARG A 283 -8.68 -14.64 -15.52
CA ARG A 283 -7.88 -15.43 -14.56
C ARG A 283 -6.45 -15.69 -15.06
N ILE A 284 -6.30 -15.94 -16.36
CA ILE A 284 -4.99 -16.14 -16.98
C ILE A 284 -4.09 -14.90 -16.85
N THR A 285 -4.66 -13.70 -16.99
CA THR A 285 -3.95 -12.44 -16.81
C THR A 285 -3.54 -12.24 -15.34
N ILE A 286 -4.42 -12.55 -14.39
CA ILE A 286 -4.11 -12.47 -12.96
C ILE A 286 -2.98 -13.45 -12.61
N PHE A 287 -3.07 -14.70 -13.07
CA PHE A 287 -2.06 -15.73 -12.85
C PHE A 287 -0.70 -15.31 -13.42
N LEU A 288 -0.66 -14.84 -14.68
CA LEU A 288 0.56 -14.37 -15.31
C LEU A 288 1.16 -13.16 -14.57
N ALA A 289 0.33 -12.18 -14.19
CA ALA A 289 0.77 -11.03 -13.42
C ALA A 289 1.36 -11.46 -12.08
N MET A 290 0.74 -12.40 -11.37
CA MET A 290 1.29 -12.96 -10.12
C MET A 290 2.63 -13.65 -10.33
N ALA A 291 2.76 -14.47 -11.38
CA ALA A 291 4.03 -15.15 -11.69
C ALA A 291 5.14 -14.14 -11.99
N LEU A 292 4.87 -13.13 -12.83
CA LEU A 292 5.84 -12.09 -13.18
C LEU A 292 6.22 -11.22 -11.97
N VAL A 293 5.25 -10.84 -11.14
CA VAL A 293 5.51 -10.11 -9.89
C VAL A 293 6.41 -10.93 -8.97
N THR A 294 6.11 -12.21 -8.74
CA THR A 294 6.93 -13.07 -7.89
C THR A 294 8.35 -13.24 -8.43
N LEU A 295 8.50 -13.57 -9.72
CA LEU A 295 9.81 -13.76 -10.35
C LEU A 295 10.64 -12.48 -10.33
N SER A 296 10.04 -11.34 -10.69
CA SER A 296 10.71 -10.04 -10.62
C SER A 296 11.11 -9.67 -9.20
N SER A 297 10.30 -10.02 -8.19
CA SER A 297 10.58 -9.71 -6.79
C SER A 297 11.74 -10.54 -6.24
N VAL A 298 11.81 -11.82 -6.60
CA VAL A 298 12.95 -12.69 -6.24
C VAL A 298 14.23 -12.20 -6.92
N ALA A 299 14.18 -11.85 -8.20
CA ALA A 299 15.32 -11.25 -8.90
C ALA A 299 15.76 -9.94 -8.22
N PHE A 300 14.81 -9.09 -7.84
CA PHE A 300 15.09 -7.84 -7.11
C PHE A 300 15.75 -8.12 -5.75
N GLY A 301 15.29 -9.14 -5.01
CA GLY A 301 15.92 -9.58 -3.78
C GLY A 301 17.35 -10.08 -3.97
N LEU A 302 17.60 -10.90 -5.00
CA LEU A 302 18.93 -11.42 -5.33
C LEU A 302 19.89 -10.29 -5.72
N ALA A 303 19.41 -9.26 -6.42
CA ALA A 303 20.20 -8.09 -6.81
C ALA A 303 20.83 -7.35 -5.63
N HIS A 304 20.18 -7.42 -4.46
CA HIS A 304 20.62 -6.72 -3.27
C HIS A 304 21.63 -7.53 -2.43
N VAL A 305 21.81 -8.83 -2.71
CA VAL A 305 22.71 -9.69 -1.94
C VAL A 305 24.20 -9.30 -2.08
N PRO A 306 24.74 -9.01 -3.28
CA PRO A 306 26.15 -8.66 -3.42
C PRO A 306 26.56 -7.40 -2.63
N GLY A 307 25.64 -6.44 -2.50
CA GLY A 307 25.84 -5.22 -1.72
C GLY A 307 25.51 -5.41 -0.24
N TYR A 308 24.31 -5.84 0.12
CA TYR A 308 23.87 -5.81 1.52
C TYR A 308 24.17 -7.11 2.28
N GLY A 309 24.58 -8.18 1.60
CA GLY A 309 24.66 -9.53 2.15
C GLY A 309 23.31 -10.26 2.12
N ALA A 310 23.35 -11.56 2.47
CA ALA A 310 22.21 -12.47 2.31
C ALA A 310 20.96 -12.07 3.11
N TRP A 311 21.12 -11.37 4.24
CA TRP A 311 19.99 -10.93 5.07
C TRP A 311 19.01 -10.04 4.29
N LYS A 312 19.50 -9.24 3.34
CA LYS A 312 18.68 -8.28 2.59
C LYS A 312 17.80 -8.96 1.54
N PHE A 313 18.07 -10.22 1.19
CA PHE A 313 17.28 -10.97 0.23
C PHE A 313 15.78 -10.98 0.59
N VAL A 314 15.44 -11.29 1.85
CA VAL A 314 14.05 -11.36 2.29
C VAL A 314 13.38 -9.98 2.28
N PRO A 315 13.92 -8.93 2.93
CA PRO A 315 13.34 -7.59 2.87
C PRO A 315 13.20 -7.03 1.46
N ALA A 316 14.22 -7.18 0.61
CA ALA A 316 14.18 -6.68 -0.76
C ALA A 316 13.16 -7.46 -1.61
N THR A 317 13.05 -8.78 -1.44
CA THR A 317 12.00 -9.58 -2.11
C THR A 317 10.60 -9.10 -1.70
N VAL A 318 10.38 -8.86 -0.40
CA VAL A 318 9.08 -8.38 0.10
C VAL A 318 8.78 -6.96 -0.40
N GLY A 319 9.76 -6.06 -0.43
CA GLY A 319 9.63 -4.75 -1.06
C GLY A 319 9.30 -4.86 -2.55
N GLY A 320 9.99 -5.76 -3.27
CA GLY A 320 9.70 -6.09 -4.67
C GLY A 320 8.27 -6.57 -4.90
N LEU A 321 7.74 -7.42 -4.00
CA LEU A 321 6.35 -7.89 -4.07
C LEU A 321 5.38 -6.72 -3.91
N GLY A 322 5.64 -5.81 -2.96
CA GLY A 322 4.85 -4.60 -2.76
C GLY A 322 4.85 -3.70 -3.99
N MET A 323 6.03 -3.42 -4.56
CA MET A 323 6.19 -2.58 -5.75
C MET A 323 5.58 -3.23 -7.00
N GLY A 324 5.78 -4.54 -7.20
CA GLY A 324 5.18 -5.30 -8.30
C GLY A 324 3.65 -5.37 -8.20
N TYR A 325 3.09 -5.55 -7.00
CA TYR A 325 1.66 -5.45 -6.75
C TYR A 325 1.11 -4.06 -7.11
N LEU A 326 1.77 -2.99 -6.65
CA LEU A 326 1.38 -1.62 -6.99
C LEU A 326 1.51 -1.35 -8.49
N PHE A 327 2.55 -1.87 -9.15
CA PHE A 327 2.71 -1.76 -10.59
C PHE A 327 1.50 -2.34 -11.32
N VAL A 328 1.14 -3.60 -11.06
CA VAL A 328 0.02 -4.23 -11.79
C VAL A 328 -1.34 -3.61 -11.44
N ARG A 329 -1.50 -3.11 -10.21
CA ARG A 329 -2.79 -2.62 -9.67
C ARG A 329 -3.05 -1.13 -9.86
N ARG A 330 -2.01 -0.29 -9.72
CA ARG A 330 -2.06 1.18 -9.69
C ARG A 330 -1.20 1.83 -10.77
N GLY A 331 -0.20 1.12 -11.26
CA GLY A 331 0.66 1.57 -12.35
C GLY A 331 2.07 1.90 -11.90
N PHE A 332 2.91 2.16 -12.89
CA PHE A 332 4.34 2.39 -12.77
C PHE A 332 4.72 3.44 -11.71
N LEU A 333 4.02 4.58 -11.73
CA LEU A 333 4.27 5.69 -10.81
C LEU A 333 4.02 5.34 -9.33
N ALA A 334 3.14 4.38 -9.04
CA ALA A 334 2.91 3.92 -7.66
C ALA A 334 4.09 3.10 -7.13
N GLY A 335 4.78 2.35 -8.00
CA GLY A 335 6.04 1.67 -7.67
C GLY A 335 7.13 2.67 -7.32
N ILE A 336 7.31 3.71 -8.15
CA ILE A 336 8.26 4.81 -7.88
C ILE A 336 7.98 5.46 -6.54
N LEU A 337 6.71 5.78 -6.23
CA LEU A 337 6.34 6.39 -4.94
C LEU A 337 6.72 5.49 -3.75
N LEU A 338 6.44 4.18 -3.82
CA LEU A 338 6.80 3.24 -2.75
C LEU A 338 8.32 3.14 -2.56
N HIS A 339 9.04 3.05 -3.67
CA HIS A 339 10.49 2.94 -3.68
C HIS A 339 11.12 4.21 -3.11
N PHE A 340 10.68 5.38 -3.58
CA PHE A 340 11.11 6.68 -3.07
C PHE A 340 10.87 6.82 -1.57
N ALA A 341 9.67 6.48 -1.09
CA ALA A 341 9.35 6.53 0.34
C ALA A 341 10.20 5.58 1.19
N THR A 342 10.72 4.51 0.61
CA THR A 342 11.60 3.57 1.32
C THR A 342 13.03 4.08 1.36
N ASP A 343 13.55 4.50 0.21
CA ASP A 343 14.95 4.88 0.04
C ASP A 343 15.25 6.24 0.65
N TYR A 344 14.36 7.21 0.49
CA TYR A 344 14.55 8.52 1.10
C TYR A 344 14.29 8.53 2.60
N PHE A 345 13.54 7.56 3.13
CA PHE A 345 13.51 7.33 4.56
C PHE A 345 14.87 6.88 5.09
N VAL A 346 15.59 6.03 4.34
CA VAL A 346 16.99 5.69 4.66
C VAL A 346 17.90 6.92 4.55
N ALA A 347 17.72 7.76 3.52
CA ALA A 347 18.48 9.01 3.40
C ALA A 347 18.25 9.94 4.61
N LEU A 348 17.02 10.04 5.10
CA LEU A 348 16.68 10.81 6.30
C LEU A 348 17.38 10.26 7.56
N LEU A 349 17.42 8.92 7.71
CA LEU A 349 18.14 8.28 8.81
C LEU A 349 19.65 8.56 8.75
N VAL A 350 20.26 8.54 7.55
CA VAL A 350 21.68 8.87 7.36
C VAL A 350 21.93 10.35 7.69
N LEU A 351 21.13 11.26 7.14
CA LEU A 351 21.28 12.71 7.32
C LEU A 351 21.20 13.14 8.79
N THR A 352 20.42 12.43 9.60
CA THR A 352 20.21 12.73 11.02
C THR A 352 21.08 11.89 11.95
N GLY A 353 21.98 11.07 11.39
CA GLY A 353 22.80 10.09 12.10
C GLY A 353 23.74 10.66 13.17
N ASP A 354 24.03 11.95 13.17
CA ASP A 354 24.89 12.60 14.19
C ASP A 354 24.10 13.44 15.21
N ASN A 355 22.76 13.49 15.10
CA ASN A 355 21.92 14.30 15.98
C ASN A 355 21.03 13.42 16.88
N LEU A 356 21.41 13.28 18.16
CA LEU A 356 20.69 12.45 19.13
C LEU A 356 19.20 12.81 19.24
N ALA A 357 18.85 14.09 19.28
CA ALA A 357 17.45 14.51 19.39
C ALA A 357 16.64 14.09 18.15
N ALA A 358 17.21 14.25 16.96
CA ALA A 358 16.59 13.80 15.72
C ALA A 358 16.43 12.27 15.69
N GLN A 359 17.44 11.52 16.13
CA GLN A 359 17.37 10.06 16.22
C GLN A 359 16.28 9.57 17.19
N ILE A 360 16.12 10.21 18.36
CA ILE A 360 15.04 9.86 19.30
C ILE A 360 13.68 10.07 18.64
N VAL A 361 13.48 11.21 17.97
CA VAL A 361 12.22 11.50 17.26
C VAL A 361 11.97 10.47 16.16
N LEU A 362 13.00 10.12 15.37
CA LEU A 362 12.89 9.11 14.31
C LEU A 362 12.63 7.71 14.87
N ALA A 363 13.25 7.33 15.98
CA ALA A 363 12.99 6.05 16.63
C ALA A 363 11.51 5.94 17.08
N LEU A 364 10.97 6.99 17.70
CA LEU A 364 9.56 7.05 18.07
C LEU A 364 8.65 6.99 16.83
N PHE A 365 9.02 7.68 15.76
CA PHE A 365 8.30 7.63 14.50
C PHE A 365 8.32 6.24 13.86
N VAL A 366 9.47 5.56 13.84
CA VAL A 366 9.60 4.16 13.39
C VAL A 366 8.67 3.24 14.19
N LEU A 367 8.64 3.36 15.52
CA LEU A 367 7.72 2.58 16.36
C LEU A 367 6.24 2.84 16.00
N ALA A 368 5.87 4.09 15.72
CA ALA A 368 4.54 4.43 15.26
C ALA A 368 4.21 3.81 13.89
N LEU A 369 5.16 3.81 12.95
CA LEU A 369 5.01 3.18 11.63
C LEU A 369 4.88 1.65 11.75
N ILE A 370 5.65 1.00 12.61
CA ILE A 370 5.53 -0.44 12.90
C ILE A 370 4.12 -0.75 13.40
N ALA A 371 3.64 -0.02 14.41
CA ALA A 371 2.31 -0.22 14.97
C ALA A 371 1.20 -0.04 13.91
N CYS A 372 1.34 0.99 13.06
CA CYS A 372 0.44 1.23 11.94
C CYS A 372 0.45 0.09 10.91
N GLY A 373 1.61 -0.51 10.67
CA GLY A 373 1.79 -1.56 9.66
C GLY A 373 1.12 -2.89 9.99
N ILE A 374 0.87 -3.20 11.27
CA ILE A 374 0.19 -4.44 11.70
C ILE A 374 -1.16 -4.60 10.99
N LEU A 375 -1.97 -3.54 10.96
CA LEU A 375 -3.29 -3.54 10.34
C LEU A 375 -3.21 -3.89 8.85
N PHE A 376 -2.28 -3.26 8.13
CA PHE A 376 -2.15 -3.44 6.69
C PHE A 376 -1.49 -4.76 6.33
N PHE A 377 -0.54 -5.22 7.14
CA PHE A 377 0.04 -6.56 6.98
C PHE A 377 -1.03 -7.64 7.10
N ALA A 378 -1.87 -7.58 8.14
CA ALA A 378 -2.99 -8.50 8.30
C ALA A 378 -4.00 -8.41 7.12
N TRP A 379 -4.33 -7.19 6.69
CA TRP A 379 -5.21 -6.97 5.53
C TRP A 379 -4.64 -7.60 4.25
N TYR A 380 -3.37 -7.38 3.93
CA TYR A 380 -2.75 -7.90 2.73
C TYR A 380 -2.53 -9.42 2.76
N LEU A 381 -2.33 -10.02 3.95
CA LEU A 381 -2.35 -11.46 4.11
C LEU A 381 -3.71 -12.05 3.75
N VAL A 382 -4.80 -11.51 4.30
CA VAL A 382 -6.17 -11.93 3.95
C VAL A 382 -6.44 -11.74 2.46
N TYR A 383 -6.06 -10.58 1.91
CA TYR A 383 -6.20 -10.28 0.49
C TYR A 383 -5.45 -11.29 -0.39
N ALA A 384 -4.22 -11.66 -0.03
CA ALA A 384 -3.44 -12.64 -0.77
C ALA A 384 -4.12 -14.02 -0.79
N VAL A 385 -4.64 -14.47 0.35
CA VAL A 385 -5.42 -15.72 0.46
C VAL A 385 -6.67 -15.67 -0.42
N GLU A 386 -7.42 -14.56 -0.40
CA GLU A 386 -8.61 -14.39 -1.25
C GLU A 386 -8.27 -14.50 -2.75
N VAL A 387 -7.16 -13.92 -3.18
CA VAL A 387 -6.70 -13.99 -4.59
C VAL A 387 -6.34 -15.43 -4.97
N VAL A 388 -5.64 -16.16 -4.11
CA VAL A 388 -5.30 -17.57 -4.33
C VAL A 388 -6.58 -18.41 -4.43
N LEU A 389 -7.53 -18.24 -3.52
CA LEU A 389 -8.82 -18.95 -3.55
C LEU A 389 -9.68 -18.56 -4.76
N HIS A 390 -9.51 -17.37 -5.32
CA HIS A 390 -10.17 -16.96 -6.56
C HIS A 390 -9.57 -17.67 -7.80
N LEU A 391 -8.25 -17.86 -7.82
CA LEU A 391 -7.56 -18.58 -8.90
C LEU A 391 -7.80 -20.10 -8.83
N PHE A 392 -7.90 -20.64 -7.62
CA PHE A 392 -8.09 -22.07 -7.38
C PHE A 392 -9.37 -22.33 -6.55
N PRO A 393 -10.56 -22.25 -7.17
CA PRO A 393 -11.83 -22.45 -6.46
C PRO A 393 -11.95 -23.82 -5.77
N THR A 394 -11.22 -24.83 -6.26
CA THR A 394 -11.15 -26.18 -5.68
C THR A 394 -10.55 -26.20 -4.27
N LEU A 395 -9.78 -25.19 -3.88
CA LEU A 395 -9.19 -25.06 -2.54
C LEU A 395 -10.17 -24.48 -1.51
N ARG A 396 -11.35 -23.99 -1.92
CA ARG A 396 -12.38 -23.58 -0.97
C ARG A 396 -12.95 -24.80 -0.28
N VAL A 397 -12.52 -25.04 0.96
CA VAL A 397 -13.20 -25.97 1.86
C VAL A 397 -14.65 -25.51 1.96
N ARG A 398 -15.59 -26.33 1.49
CA ARG A 398 -17.01 -26.11 1.77
C ARG A 398 -17.15 -26.26 3.28
N ALA A 399 -17.46 -25.17 3.97
CA ALA A 399 -17.87 -25.27 5.37
C ALA A 399 -19.05 -26.25 5.44
N PRO A 400 -19.07 -27.17 6.43
CA PRO A 400 -20.14 -28.14 6.60
C PRO A 400 -21.51 -27.48 6.80
#